data_AF-A0A926CT34-F1
#
_entry.id   AF-A0A926CT34-F1
#
_cell.length_a   1.000
_cell.length_b   1.000
_cell.length_c   1.000
_cell.angle_alpha   90.00
_cell.angle_beta   90.00
_cell.angle_gamma   90.00
#
_symmetry.space_group_name_H-M   'P 1'
#
loop_
_entity.id
_entity.type
_entity.pdbx_description
1 polymer ?
#
loop_
_entity_poly.entity_id
_entity_poly.type
_entity_poly.pdbx_seq_one_letter_code
_entity_poly.pdbx_strand_id
1 'polypeptide(L)'
;MITTQLWHALNNPPMMHPLFQRIFYEREQHMWERIHMGIWGAVILLTLLMIMVVPYVFFIILIAGPIVYALFNTLTYCTLWAMDIAGTIVREYSLKTYDLECVMPVGTLGIDWIICTGRMHYKNALTRSLNETYGVLQLLFFVVIFIVMGIVMTLPNNEDGELLRLLAIVLGVMGFLFINHIQSIMSCICIGLIAARQTHTVGDARFRAMIYFMGLQIGWYLGVLLLVIGLMPLVVQLLQLHHLIFGLLLPAVTLGLIAGSREIMTRWLWKKVLDSTNADQGDLVVLEHYFYRSVLSH
;
A
#
# COMPACT_ATOMS: atom_id res chain seq x y z
N MET A 1 -7.44 13.82 -5.17
CA MET A 1 -7.88 12.48 -4.71
C MET A 1 -7.72 12.45 -3.21
N ILE A 2 -8.55 11.71 -2.46
CA ILE A 2 -8.38 11.67 -0.98
C ILE A 2 -7.03 11.03 -0.63
N THR A 3 -6.64 10.01 -1.41
CA THR A 3 -5.36 9.31 -1.24
C THR A 3 -4.19 10.29 -1.33
N THR A 4 -4.21 11.23 -2.28
CA THR A 4 -3.11 12.20 -2.45
C THR A 4 -3.04 13.18 -1.28
N GLN A 5 -4.18 13.66 -0.78
CA GLN A 5 -4.24 14.56 0.39
C GLN A 5 -3.71 13.86 1.65
N LEU A 6 -4.22 12.65 1.94
CA LEU A 6 -3.75 11.84 3.05
C LEU A 6 -2.27 11.45 2.92
N TRP A 7 -1.80 11.17 1.69
CA TRP A 7 -0.40 10.90 1.41
C TRP A 7 0.49 12.12 1.70
N HIS A 8 0.06 13.31 1.31
CA HIS A 8 0.78 14.54 1.63
C HIS A 8 0.79 14.80 3.14
N ALA A 9 -0.33 14.61 3.83
CA ALA A 9 -0.40 14.75 5.29
C ALA A 9 0.48 13.71 6.02
N LEU A 10 0.60 12.48 5.48
CA LEU A 10 1.46 11.44 6.06
C LEU A 10 2.95 11.78 5.90
N ASN A 11 3.33 12.36 4.77
CA ASN A 11 4.73 12.72 4.49
C ASN A 11 5.21 13.98 5.23
N ASN A 12 4.31 14.75 5.84
CA ASN A 12 4.64 15.93 6.63
C ASN A 12 4.25 15.71 8.11
N PRO A 13 4.97 14.83 8.83
CA PRO A 13 4.64 14.54 10.22
C PRO A 13 4.90 15.74 11.14
N PRO A 14 4.12 15.90 12.22
CA PRO A 14 4.32 16.95 13.22
C PRO A 14 5.49 16.63 14.16
N MET A 15 6.72 16.72 13.64
CA MET A 15 7.96 16.34 14.36
C MET A 15 8.15 17.06 15.71
N MET A 16 7.62 18.27 15.84
CA MET A 16 7.72 19.09 17.05
C MET A 16 6.64 18.78 18.09
N HIS A 17 5.63 17.99 17.75
CA HIS A 17 4.53 17.71 18.67
C HIS A 17 5.00 16.71 19.75
N PRO A 18 4.83 17.00 21.05
CA PRO A 18 5.32 16.13 22.13
C PRO A 18 4.78 14.70 22.06
N LEU A 19 3.50 14.54 21.71
CA LEU A 19 2.90 13.22 21.47
C LEU A 19 3.60 12.46 20.34
N PHE A 20 3.90 13.11 19.23
CA PHE A 20 4.61 12.48 18.11
C PHE A 20 5.96 11.96 18.57
N GLN A 21 6.73 12.77 19.29
CA GLN A 21 8.03 12.38 19.83
C GLN A 21 7.91 11.22 20.81
N ARG A 22 6.91 11.24 21.69
CA ARG A 22 6.65 10.13 22.63
C ARG A 22 6.42 8.82 21.89
N ILE A 23 5.52 8.81 20.90
CA ILE A 23 5.21 7.62 20.11
C ILE A 23 6.40 7.18 19.25
N PHE A 24 7.15 8.14 18.69
CA PHE A 24 8.32 7.88 17.85
C PHE A 24 9.50 7.29 18.63
N TYR A 25 9.69 7.66 19.91
CA TYR A 25 10.77 7.11 20.74
C TYR A 25 10.35 5.90 21.57
N GLU A 26 9.07 5.52 21.54
CA GLU A 26 8.58 4.40 22.35
C GLU A 26 9.19 3.07 21.90
N ARG A 27 9.99 2.47 22.80
CA ARG A 27 10.81 1.30 22.53
C ARG A 27 9.98 0.02 22.60
N GLU A 28 9.28 -0.33 21.53
CA GLU A 28 8.79 -1.70 21.36
C GLU A 28 9.86 -2.59 20.71
N GLN A 29 10.15 -3.73 21.33
CA GLN A 29 11.11 -4.72 20.84
C GLN A 29 10.57 -5.41 19.58
N HIS A 30 11.27 -5.23 18.46
CA HIS A 30 10.95 -5.83 17.16
C HIS A 30 11.25 -7.34 17.11
N MET A 31 10.38 -8.13 17.74
CA MET A 31 10.30 -9.57 17.44
C MET A 31 9.97 -9.82 15.95
N TRP A 32 9.24 -8.89 15.34
CA TRP A 32 8.72 -9.01 13.98
C TRP A 32 9.76 -8.87 12.86
N GLU A 33 10.81 -8.06 13.05
CA GLU A 33 11.89 -7.97 12.06
C GLU A 33 12.62 -9.32 11.89
N ARG A 34 12.75 -10.08 12.99
CA ARG A 34 13.33 -11.43 12.97
C ARG A 34 12.43 -12.42 12.24
N ILE A 35 11.12 -12.35 12.46
CA ILE A 35 10.14 -13.21 11.78
C ILE A 35 10.13 -12.89 10.28
N HIS A 36 10.15 -11.61 9.91
CA HIS A 36 10.18 -11.17 8.51
C HIS A 36 11.43 -11.68 7.78
N MET A 37 12.62 -11.55 8.39
CA MET A 37 13.85 -12.12 7.83
C MET A 37 13.78 -13.65 7.68
N GLY A 38 13.17 -14.36 8.63
CA GLY A 38 13.00 -15.80 8.56
C GLY A 38 12.08 -16.25 7.41
N ILE A 39 10.94 -15.58 7.24
CA ILE A 39 10.00 -15.87 6.14
C ILE A 39 10.67 -15.64 4.79
N TRP A 40 11.38 -14.52 4.61
CA TRP A 40 12.06 -14.24 3.35
C TRP A 40 13.22 -15.17 3.08
N GLY A 41 13.99 -15.55 4.11
CA GLY A 41 15.03 -16.57 3.98
C GLY A 41 14.47 -17.89 3.43
N ALA A 42 13.30 -18.31 3.91
CA ALA A 42 12.61 -19.50 3.43
C ALA A 42 12.12 -19.36 1.97
N VAL A 43 11.54 -18.21 1.60
CA VAL A 43 11.08 -17.94 0.23
C VAL A 43 12.25 -17.96 -0.76
N ILE A 44 13.36 -17.31 -0.42
CA ILE A 44 14.57 -17.29 -1.26
C ILE A 44 15.12 -18.70 -1.43
N LEU A 45 15.23 -19.47 -0.34
CA LEU A 45 15.74 -20.85 -0.38
C LEU A 45 14.87 -21.75 -1.27
N LEU A 46 13.54 -21.66 -1.12
CA LEU A 46 12.60 -22.44 -1.92
C LEU A 46 12.67 -22.06 -3.41
N THR A 47 12.85 -20.77 -3.69
CA THR A 47 13.03 -20.24 -5.04
C THR A 47 14.29 -20.81 -5.69
N LEU A 48 15.43 -20.80 -4.98
CA LEU A 48 16.70 -21.36 -5.47
C LEU A 48 16.58 -22.86 -5.75
N LEU A 49 15.86 -23.60 -4.91
CA LEU A 49 15.64 -25.03 -5.10
C LEU A 49 14.80 -25.32 -6.34
N MET A 50 13.76 -24.52 -6.62
CA MET A 50 12.91 -24.67 -7.80
C MET A 50 13.64 -24.39 -9.12
N ILE A 51 14.58 -23.44 -9.12
CA ILE A 51 15.38 -23.09 -10.31
C ILE A 51 16.23 -24.28 -10.78
N MET A 52 16.71 -25.12 -9.86
CA MET A 52 17.52 -26.29 -10.19
C MET A 52 16.73 -27.41 -10.88
N VAL A 53 15.41 -27.45 -10.71
CA VAL A 53 14.58 -28.56 -11.19
C VAL A 53 14.04 -28.30 -12.60
N VAL A 54 13.66 -27.06 -12.94
CA VAL A 54 13.02 -26.75 -14.23
C VAL A 54 13.44 -25.37 -14.75
N PRO A 55 14.17 -25.27 -15.89
CA PRO A 55 14.62 -24.00 -16.46
C PRO A 55 13.47 -23.05 -16.85
N TYR A 56 12.31 -23.58 -17.24
CA TYR A 56 11.13 -22.75 -17.54
C TYR A 56 10.54 -22.07 -16.30
N VAL A 57 10.66 -22.72 -15.13
CA VAL A 57 10.21 -22.13 -13.86
C VAL A 57 11.07 -20.93 -13.48
N PHE A 58 12.35 -20.92 -13.88
CA PHE A 58 13.23 -19.76 -13.69
C PHE A 58 12.68 -18.49 -14.34
N PHE A 59 12.21 -18.54 -15.59
CA PHE A 59 11.67 -17.36 -16.28
C PHE A 59 10.37 -16.86 -15.64
N ILE A 60 9.49 -17.78 -15.23
CA ILE A 60 8.25 -17.42 -14.53
C ILE A 60 8.59 -16.73 -13.20
N ILE A 61 9.51 -17.31 -12.42
CA ILE A 61 9.97 -16.74 -11.15
C ILE A 61 10.67 -15.39 -11.35
N LEU A 62 11.46 -15.23 -12.41
CA LEU A 62 12.17 -13.97 -12.68
C LEU A 62 11.20 -12.81 -12.91
N ILE A 63 10.08 -13.07 -13.59
CA ILE A 63 9.07 -12.05 -13.90
C ILE A 63 8.05 -11.90 -12.77
N ALA A 64 7.47 -13.02 -12.30
CA ALA A 64 6.42 -13.02 -11.30
C ALA A 64 6.97 -12.81 -9.87
N GLY A 65 8.21 -13.21 -9.60
CA GLY A 65 8.83 -13.13 -8.28
C GLY A 65 8.87 -11.71 -7.71
N PRO A 66 9.40 -10.70 -8.43
CA PRO A 66 9.39 -9.32 -7.96
C PRO A 66 7.97 -8.77 -7.73
N ILE A 67 7.00 -9.17 -8.57
CA ILE A 67 5.59 -8.76 -8.44
C ILE A 67 4.98 -9.35 -7.16
N VAL A 68 5.14 -10.67 -6.97
CA VAL A 68 4.67 -11.39 -5.77
C VAL A 68 5.35 -10.82 -4.53
N TYR A 69 6.65 -10.55 -4.60
CA TYR A 69 7.41 -9.92 -3.53
C TYR A 69 6.82 -8.55 -3.19
N ALA A 70 6.61 -7.65 -4.16
CA ALA A 70 6.04 -6.33 -3.91
C ALA A 70 4.64 -6.39 -3.25
N LEU A 71 3.78 -7.30 -3.74
CA LEU A 71 2.43 -7.46 -3.21
C LEU A 71 2.45 -8.02 -1.78
N PHE A 72 3.25 -9.06 -1.54
CA PHE A 72 3.36 -9.69 -0.23
C PHE A 72 4.04 -8.76 0.79
N ASN A 73 5.07 -8.04 0.35
CA ASN A 73 5.75 -7.05 1.17
C ASN A 73 4.79 -5.94 1.62
N THR A 74 4.04 -5.37 0.66
CA THR A 74 3.00 -4.36 0.95
C THR A 74 1.96 -4.90 1.92
N LEU A 75 1.44 -6.11 1.68
CA LEU A 75 0.46 -6.76 2.56
C LEU A 75 1.00 -6.93 3.99
N THR A 76 2.24 -7.39 4.13
CA THR A 76 2.88 -7.63 5.43
C THR A 76 3.09 -6.34 6.19
N TYR A 77 3.73 -5.34 5.58
CA TYR A 77 3.97 -4.04 6.21
C TYR A 77 2.68 -3.35 6.63
N CYS A 78 1.70 -3.28 5.72
CA CYS A 78 0.44 -2.61 5.99
C CYS A 78 -0.38 -3.33 7.08
N THR A 79 -0.33 -4.66 7.14
CA THR A 79 -0.98 -5.42 8.23
C THR A 79 -0.35 -5.07 9.57
N LEU A 80 0.99 -5.10 9.64
CA LEU A 80 1.72 -4.78 10.86
C LEU A 80 1.48 -3.35 11.31
N TRP A 81 1.48 -2.39 10.38
CA TRP A 81 1.16 -1.00 10.70
C TRP A 81 -0.27 -0.82 11.17
N ALA A 82 -1.26 -1.48 10.55
CA ALA A 82 -2.64 -1.41 11.00
C ALA A 82 -2.79 -1.96 12.44
N MET A 83 -2.12 -3.08 12.76
CA MET A 83 -2.09 -3.65 14.10
C MET A 83 -1.44 -2.69 15.10
N ASP A 84 -0.28 -2.16 14.76
CA ASP A 84 0.48 -1.27 15.64
C ASP A 84 -0.28 0.02 15.94
N ILE A 85 -0.86 0.65 14.91
CA ILE A 85 -1.71 1.84 15.04
C ILE A 85 -2.87 1.54 15.99
N ALA A 86 -3.62 0.46 15.74
CA ALA A 86 -4.77 0.10 16.57
C ALA A 86 -4.37 -0.17 18.01
N GLY A 87 -3.27 -0.91 18.21
CA GLY A 87 -2.76 -1.24 19.54
C GLY A 87 -2.24 -0.04 20.32
N THR A 88 -1.56 0.90 19.66
CA THR A 88 -1.07 2.12 20.31
C THR A 88 -2.22 3.02 20.74
N ILE A 89 -3.24 3.21 19.91
CA ILE A 89 -4.41 4.02 20.28
C ILE A 89 -5.15 3.40 21.48
N VAL A 90 -5.39 2.09 21.46
CA VAL A 90 -6.05 1.40 22.59
C VAL A 90 -5.19 1.43 23.85
N ARG A 91 -3.86 1.40 23.73
CA ARG A 91 -2.96 1.61 24.87
C ARG A 91 -3.13 3.00 25.46
N GLU A 92 -3.18 4.05 24.64
CA GLU A 92 -3.42 5.42 25.12
C GLU A 92 -4.79 5.57 25.80
N TYR A 93 -5.83 4.89 25.29
CA TYR A 93 -7.11 4.80 25.98
C TYR A 93 -6.99 4.13 27.34
N SER A 94 -6.27 3.01 27.43
CA SER A 94 -6.07 2.28 28.69
C SER A 94 -5.28 3.07 29.74
N LEU A 95 -4.39 3.95 29.30
CA LEU A 95 -3.60 4.85 30.15
C LEU A 95 -4.36 6.12 30.55
N LYS A 96 -5.59 6.33 30.04
CA LYS A 96 -6.41 7.55 30.25
C LYS A 96 -5.72 8.85 29.83
N THR A 97 -4.68 8.75 29.01
CA THR A 97 -3.95 9.88 28.42
C THR A 97 -4.65 10.38 27.16
N TYR A 98 -5.32 9.49 26.43
CA TYR A 98 -6.01 9.81 25.18
C TYR A 98 -7.08 10.91 25.35
N ASP A 99 -7.92 10.82 26.39
CA ASP A 99 -8.98 11.81 26.62
C ASP A 99 -8.42 13.20 26.91
N LEU A 100 -7.30 13.28 27.64
CA LEU A 100 -6.60 14.53 27.92
C LEU A 100 -6.00 15.12 26.64
N GLU A 101 -5.43 14.27 25.78
CA GLU A 101 -4.86 14.68 24.50
C GLU A 101 -5.93 15.17 23.52
N CYS A 102 -7.14 14.61 23.54
CA CYS A 102 -8.24 15.04 22.67
C CYS A 102 -8.77 16.45 22.98
N VAL A 103 -8.45 17.02 24.15
CA VAL A 103 -8.78 18.43 24.49
C VAL A 103 -7.87 19.42 23.75
N MET A 104 -6.78 18.95 23.14
CA MET A 104 -5.90 19.82 22.36
C MET A 104 -6.63 20.39 21.12
N PRO A 105 -6.22 21.57 20.61
CA PRO A 105 -6.90 22.24 19.50
C PRO A 105 -7.02 21.41 18.21
N VAL A 106 -6.16 20.40 18.05
CA VAL A 106 -6.16 19.47 16.91
C VAL A 106 -7.34 18.48 16.94
N GLY A 107 -8.00 18.34 18.10
CA GLY A 107 -9.12 17.42 18.31
C GLY A 107 -8.76 15.94 18.18
N THR A 108 -9.77 15.08 18.34
CA THR A 108 -9.65 13.62 18.32
C THR A 108 -9.00 13.09 17.04
N LEU A 109 -9.42 13.59 15.87
CA LEU A 109 -8.88 13.16 14.58
C LEU A 109 -7.39 13.53 14.44
N GLY A 110 -6.99 14.70 14.96
CA GLY A 110 -5.58 15.12 14.95
C GLY A 110 -4.70 14.27 15.85
N ILE A 111 -5.18 13.90 17.04
CA ILE A 111 -4.47 12.96 17.93
C ILE A 111 -4.30 11.60 17.27
N ASP A 112 -5.37 11.05 16.72
CA ASP A 112 -5.36 9.80 15.96
C ASP A 112 -4.33 9.84 14.80
N TRP A 113 -4.30 10.96 14.07
CA TRP A 113 -3.34 11.16 12.98
C TRP A 113 -1.89 11.30 13.47
N ILE A 114 -1.65 12.02 14.57
CA ILE A 114 -0.33 12.15 15.19
C ILE A 114 0.20 10.78 15.62
N ILE A 115 -0.64 9.95 16.25
CA ILE A 115 -0.26 8.59 16.66
C ILE A 115 0.06 7.73 15.43
N CYS A 116 -0.80 7.76 14.40
CA CYS A 116 -0.58 7.03 13.14
C CYS A 116 0.75 7.41 12.48
N THR A 117 0.97 8.71 12.27
CA THR A 117 2.18 9.23 11.62
C THR A 117 3.42 8.89 12.45
N GLY A 118 3.36 8.99 13.78
CA GLY A 118 4.44 8.59 14.70
C GLY A 118 4.84 7.13 14.51
N ARG A 119 3.86 6.22 14.43
CA ARG A 119 4.12 4.78 14.19
C ARG A 119 4.64 4.48 12.79
N MET A 120 4.15 5.16 11.77
CA MET A 120 4.58 4.97 10.38
C MET A 120 6.02 5.43 10.13
N HIS A 121 6.43 6.52 10.78
CA HIS A 121 7.79 7.07 10.65
C HIS A 121 8.80 6.44 11.61
N TYR A 122 8.35 5.65 12.59
CA TYR A 122 9.22 4.98 13.54
C TYR A 122 10.36 4.21 12.83
N LYS A 123 11.62 4.53 13.21
CA LYS A 123 12.83 3.95 12.62
C LYS A 123 12.88 3.99 11.08
N ASN A 124 12.33 5.05 10.48
CA ASN A 124 12.24 5.20 9.03
C ASN A 124 11.48 4.05 8.36
N ALA A 125 10.52 3.40 9.04
CA ALA A 125 9.80 2.25 8.50
C ALA A 125 9.08 2.57 7.18
N LEU A 126 8.39 3.71 7.09
CA LEU A 126 7.77 4.18 5.85
C LEU A 126 8.81 4.38 4.73
N THR A 127 9.92 5.07 5.01
CA THR A 127 11.00 5.29 4.04
C THR A 127 11.62 3.98 3.58
N ARG A 128 11.84 3.03 4.50
CA ARG A 128 12.35 1.69 4.18
C ARG A 128 11.40 0.96 3.23
N SER A 129 10.11 0.94 3.53
CA SER A 129 9.09 0.28 2.69
C SER A 129 8.99 0.91 1.30
N LEU A 130 9.09 2.24 1.21
CA LEU A 130 9.15 2.95 -0.07
C LEU A 130 10.42 2.62 -0.85
N ASN A 131 11.58 2.63 -0.20
CA ASN A 131 12.85 2.28 -0.84
C ASN A 131 12.88 0.84 -1.34
N GLU A 132 12.32 -0.11 -0.58
CA GLU A 132 12.16 -1.49 -1.02
C GLU A 132 11.25 -1.57 -2.25
N THR A 133 10.13 -0.84 -2.26
CA THR A 133 9.22 -0.77 -3.42
C THR A 133 9.92 -0.17 -4.64
N TYR A 134 10.69 0.92 -4.46
CA TYR A 134 11.48 1.51 -5.53
C TYR A 134 12.55 0.55 -6.05
N GLY A 135 13.23 -0.20 -5.17
CA GLY A 135 14.19 -1.22 -5.56
C GLY A 135 13.55 -2.32 -6.41
N VAL A 136 12.34 -2.77 -6.07
CA VAL A 136 11.59 -3.74 -6.86
C VAL A 136 11.17 -3.18 -8.22
N LEU A 137 10.71 -1.93 -8.26
CA LEU A 137 10.36 -1.26 -9.52
C LEU A 137 11.59 -1.10 -10.43
N GLN A 138 12.75 -0.74 -9.87
CA GLN A 138 14.02 -0.70 -10.60
C GLN A 138 14.43 -2.07 -11.13
N LEU A 139 14.32 -3.12 -10.30
CA LEU A 139 14.59 -4.49 -10.73
C LEU A 139 13.69 -4.91 -11.89
N LEU A 140 12.38 -4.66 -11.78
CA LEU A 140 11.41 -4.94 -12.85
C LEU A 140 11.74 -4.19 -14.14
N PHE A 141 12.14 -2.92 -14.02
CA PHE A 141 12.57 -2.12 -15.16
C PHE A 141 13.78 -2.73 -15.88
N PHE A 142 14.81 -3.16 -15.13
CA PHE A 142 15.97 -3.84 -15.72
C PHE A 142 15.60 -5.18 -16.37
N VAL A 143 14.81 -6.01 -15.69
CA VAL A 143 14.32 -7.29 -16.26
C VAL A 143 13.64 -7.06 -17.60
N VAL A 144 12.84 -6.01 -17.70
CA VAL A 144 12.13 -5.68 -18.94
C VAL A 144 13.08 -5.20 -20.02
N ILE A 145 14.06 -4.35 -19.70
CA ILE A 145 15.08 -3.95 -20.69
C ILE A 145 15.77 -5.18 -21.27
N PHE A 146 16.15 -6.16 -20.44
CA PHE A 146 16.77 -7.39 -20.93
C PHE A 146 15.83 -8.22 -21.81
N ILE A 147 14.55 -8.34 -21.43
CA ILE A 147 13.55 -9.03 -22.25
C ILE A 147 13.37 -8.33 -23.60
N VAL A 148 13.20 -7.01 -23.59
CA VAL A 148 13.04 -6.19 -24.80
C VAL A 148 14.28 -6.32 -25.70
N MET A 149 15.48 -6.23 -25.14
CA MET A 149 16.73 -6.40 -25.90
C MET A 149 16.83 -7.80 -26.53
N GLY A 150 16.48 -8.85 -25.78
CA GLY A 150 16.46 -10.22 -26.28
C GLY A 150 15.47 -10.38 -27.45
N ILE A 151 14.26 -9.83 -27.30
CA ILE A 151 13.22 -9.84 -28.33
C ILE A 151 13.69 -9.12 -29.59
N VAL A 152 14.22 -7.89 -29.47
CA VAL A 152 14.72 -7.08 -30.59
C VAL A 152 15.81 -7.81 -31.39
N MET A 153 16.68 -8.57 -30.72
CA MET A 153 17.74 -9.33 -31.39
C MET A 153 17.23 -10.58 -32.13
N THR A 154 16.06 -11.08 -31.76
CA THR A 154 15.47 -12.33 -32.32
C THR A 154 14.34 -12.10 -33.32
N LEU A 155 13.67 -10.94 -33.27
CA LEU A 155 12.51 -10.67 -34.12
C LEU A 155 12.94 -10.29 -35.55
N PRO A 156 12.32 -10.87 -36.59
CA PRO A 156 12.37 -10.34 -37.95
C PRO A 156 11.82 -8.90 -37.99
N ASN A 157 12.33 -8.06 -38.91
CA ASN A 157 12.09 -6.61 -39.03
C ASN A 157 10.62 -6.10 -39.12
N ASN A 158 9.58 -6.92 -38.93
CA ASN A 158 8.19 -6.58 -39.25
C ASN A 158 7.19 -6.61 -38.07
N GLU A 159 7.63 -6.64 -36.81
CA GLU A 159 6.71 -6.72 -35.63
C GLU A 159 6.84 -5.54 -34.63
N ASP A 160 6.96 -4.30 -35.12
CA ASP A 160 7.07 -3.09 -34.29
C ASP A 160 5.93 -2.94 -33.24
N GLY A 161 4.75 -3.50 -33.52
CA GLY A 161 3.58 -3.44 -32.65
C GLY A 161 3.70 -4.25 -31.34
N GLU A 162 4.40 -5.39 -31.35
CA GLU A 162 4.52 -6.25 -30.16
C GLU A 162 5.47 -5.65 -29.12
N LEU A 163 6.52 -4.96 -29.57
CA LEU A 163 7.42 -4.24 -28.67
C LEU A 163 6.69 -3.12 -27.92
N LEU A 164 5.88 -2.33 -28.62
CA LEU A 164 5.07 -1.27 -28.01
C LEU A 164 4.07 -1.84 -27.01
N ARG A 165 3.43 -2.96 -27.33
CA ARG A 165 2.49 -3.65 -26.45
C ARG A 165 3.17 -4.16 -25.18
N LEU A 166 4.34 -4.79 -25.30
CA LEU A 166 5.11 -5.27 -24.16
C LEU A 166 5.51 -4.12 -23.22
N LEU A 167 5.99 -3.01 -23.79
CA LEU A 167 6.31 -1.81 -23.02
C LEU A 167 5.08 -1.26 -22.29
N ALA A 168 3.93 -1.18 -22.96
CA ALA A 168 2.68 -0.72 -22.35
C ALA A 168 2.24 -1.61 -21.17
N ILE A 169 2.36 -2.94 -21.30
CA ILE A 169 2.06 -3.89 -20.22
C ILE A 169 2.98 -3.65 -19.03
N VAL A 170 4.30 -3.53 -19.26
CA VAL A 170 5.28 -3.33 -18.19
C VAL A 170 5.04 -2.02 -17.45
N LEU A 171 4.88 -0.92 -18.18
CA LEU A 171 4.61 0.38 -17.58
C LEU A 171 3.30 0.34 -16.79
N GLY A 172 2.29 -0.37 -17.30
CA GLY A 172 1.04 -0.65 -16.59
C GLY A 172 1.25 -1.41 -15.28
N VAL A 173 2.06 -2.47 -15.28
CA VAL A 173 2.39 -3.25 -14.08
C VAL A 173 3.19 -2.43 -13.07
N MET A 174 4.18 -1.66 -13.52
CA MET A 174 4.96 -0.77 -12.64
C MET A 174 4.08 0.30 -12.00
N GLY A 175 3.23 0.95 -12.81
CA GLY A 175 2.26 1.92 -12.32
C GLY A 175 1.26 1.30 -11.33
N PHE A 176 0.78 0.09 -11.63
CA PHE A 176 -0.09 -0.67 -10.73
C PHE A 176 0.58 -0.92 -9.38
N LEU A 177 1.80 -1.45 -9.36
CA LEU A 177 2.51 -1.77 -8.12
C LEU A 177 2.72 -0.52 -7.26
N PHE A 178 3.13 0.59 -7.88
CA PHE A 178 3.36 1.85 -7.17
C PHE A 178 2.08 2.43 -6.57
N ILE A 179 1.02 2.56 -7.39
CA ILE A 179 -0.27 3.12 -6.94
C ILE A 179 -0.90 2.22 -5.88
N ASN A 180 -0.88 0.90 -6.09
CA ASN A 180 -1.42 -0.09 -5.15
C ASN A 180 -0.68 -0.06 -3.80
N HIS A 181 0.64 0.17 -3.81
CA HIS A 181 1.42 0.32 -2.59
C HIS A 181 0.95 1.52 -1.78
N ILE A 182 0.90 2.72 -2.38
CA ILE A 182 0.46 3.96 -1.69
C ILE A 182 -0.97 3.82 -1.16
N GLN A 183 -1.90 3.32 -1.98
CA GLN A 183 -3.30 3.16 -1.59
C GLN A 183 -3.48 2.11 -0.48
N SER A 184 -2.64 1.07 -0.45
CA SER A 184 -2.65 0.08 0.62
C SER A 184 -2.19 0.68 1.96
N ILE A 185 -1.19 1.56 1.95
CA ILE A 185 -0.75 2.30 3.14
C ILE A 185 -1.89 3.18 3.68
N MET A 186 -2.54 3.97 2.83
CA MET A 186 -3.67 4.81 3.27
C MET A 186 -4.81 3.97 3.85
N SER A 187 -5.11 2.84 3.21
CA SER A 187 -6.17 1.93 3.66
C SER A 187 -5.83 1.25 5.00
N CYS A 188 -4.56 0.92 5.24
CA CYS A 188 -4.14 0.30 6.49
C CYS A 188 -4.19 1.26 7.67
N ILE A 189 -3.84 2.53 7.45
CA ILE A 189 -3.99 3.60 8.45
C ILE A 189 -5.47 3.73 8.84
N CYS A 190 -6.37 3.87 7.85
CA CYS A 190 -7.80 4.00 8.12
C CYS A 190 -8.36 2.79 8.87
N ILE A 191 -7.94 1.57 8.52
CA ILE A 191 -8.38 0.35 9.21
C ILE A 191 -7.85 0.29 10.64
N GLY A 192 -6.58 0.68 10.87
CA GLY A 192 -6.02 0.77 12.21
C GLY A 192 -6.83 1.71 13.11
N LEU A 193 -7.20 2.88 12.58
CA LEU A 193 -8.07 3.86 13.27
C LEU A 193 -9.45 3.30 13.59
N ILE A 194 -10.11 2.67 12.61
CA ILE A 194 -11.45 2.07 12.80
C ILE A 194 -11.39 0.93 13.82
N ALA A 195 -10.39 0.06 13.73
CA ALA A 195 -10.26 -1.09 14.62
C ALA A 195 -10.00 -0.68 16.08
N ALA A 196 -9.22 0.39 16.30
CA ALA A 196 -8.94 0.91 17.64
C ALA A 196 -10.21 1.31 18.42
N ARG A 197 -11.23 1.80 17.72
CA ARG A 197 -12.47 2.31 18.35
C ARG A 197 -13.47 1.23 18.75
N GLN A 198 -13.30 0.01 18.25
CA GLN A 198 -14.28 -1.07 18.44
C GLN A 198 -14.00 -1.95 19.67
N THR A 199 -12.88 -1.73 20.36
CA THR A 199 -12.46 -2.57 21.48
C THR A 199 -11.58 -1.81 22.47
N HIS A 200 -11.57 -2.27 23.72
CA HIS A 200 -10.79 -1.69 24.81
C HIS A 200 -9.52 -2.47 25.14
N THR A 201 -9.31 -3.62 24.49
CA THR A 201 -8.13 -4.45 24.74
C THR A 201 -7.17 -4.41 23.56
N VAL A 202 -5.88 -4.17 23.85
CA VAL A 202 -4.83 -4.00 22.82
C VAL A 202 -4.72 -5.23 21.92
N GLY A 203 -4.83 -6.43 22.49
CA GLY A 203 -4.76 -7.70 21.75
C GLY A 203 -5.90 -7.85 20.75
N ASP A 204 -7.14 -7.60 21.18
CA ASP A 204 -8.33 -7.66 20.31
C ASP A 204 -8.26 -6.57 19.22
N ALA A 205 -7.77 -5.37 19.54
CA ALA A 205 -7.61 -4.28 18.58
C ALA A 205 -6.66 -4.66 17.44
N ARG A 206 -5.49 -5.21 17.80
CA ARG A 206 -4.50 -5.73 16.85
C ARG A 206 -5.09 -6.84 15.99
N PHE A 207 -5.75 -7.82 16.60
CA PHE A 207 -6.32 -8.94 15.88
C PHE A 207 -7.43 -8.52 14.90
N ARG A 208 -8.32 -7.60 15.30
CA ARG A 208 -9.35 -7.03 14.41
C ARG A 208 -8.75 -6.23 13.27
N ALA A 209 -7.75 -5.38 13.53
CA ALA A 209 -7.07 -4.61 12.49
C ALA A 209 -6.46 -5.54 11.43
N MET A 210 -5.81 -6.63 11.86
CA MET A 210 -5.29 -7.67 10.97
C MET A 210 -6.40 -8.30 10.11
N ILE A 211 -7.48 -8.77 10.74
CA ILE A 211 -8.60 -9.41 10.03
C ILE A 211 -9.24 -8.45 9.02
N TYR A 212 -9.53 -7.21 9.43
CA TYR A 212 -10.15 -6.22 8.55
C TYR A 212 -9.26 -5.85 7.37
N PHE A 213 -7.96 -5.65 7.61
CA PHE A 213 -7.04 -5.34 6.54
C PHE A 213 -6.87 -6.53 5.58
N MET A 214 -6.55 -7.72 6.08
CA MET A 214 -6.38 -8.90 5.25
C MET A 214 -7.67 -9.27 4.49
N GLY A 215 -8.82 -9.25 5.17
CA GLY A 215 -10.11 -9.54 4.57
C GLY A 215 -10.45 -8.56 3.46
N LEU A 216 -10.23 -7.26 3.68
CA LEU A 216 -10.45 -6.24 2.65
C LEU A 216 -9.51 -6.41 1.46
N GLN A 217 -8.22 -6.69 1.71
CA GLN A 217 -7.23 -6.91 0.65
C GLN A 217 -7.57 -8.14 -0.19
N ILE A 218 -7.81 -9.28 0.44
CA ILE A 218 -8.18 -10.54 -0.25
C ILE A 218 -9.48 -10.33 -1.03
N GLY A 219 -10.51 -9.76 -0.40
CA GLY A 219 -11.78 -9.49 -1.05
C GLY A 219 -11.64 -8.58 -2.27
N TRP A 220 -10.82 -7.53 -2.17
CA TRP A 220 -10.56 -6.62 -3.28
C TRP A 220 -9.79 -7.30 -4.42
N TYR A 221 -8.72 -8.04 -4.14
CA TYR A 221 -7.97 -8.77 -5.17
C TYR A 221 -8.83 -9.82 -5.88
N LEU A 222 -9.67 -10.56 -5.14
CA LEU A 222 -10.64 -11.49 -5.73
C LEU A 222 -11.66 -10.77 -6.60
N GLY A 223 -12.18 -9.63 -6.15
CA GLY A 223 -13.10 -8.81 -6.93
C GLY A 223 -12.50 -8.30 -8.24
N VAL A 224 -11.26 -7.80 -8.19
CA VAL A 224 -10.52 -7.36 -9.39
C VAL A 224 -10.25 -8.53 -10.31
N LEU A 225 -9.84 -9.69 -9.79
CA LEU A 225 -9.60 -10.89 -10.58
C LEU A 225 -10.86 -11.32 -11.33
N LEU A 226 -12.00 -11.38 -10.65
CA LEU A 226 -13.29 -11.70 -11.25
C LEU A 226 -13.70 -10.67 -12.32
N LEU A 227 -13.44 -9.38 -12.07
CA LEU A 227 -13.73 -8.32 -13.03
C LEU A 227 -12.84 -8.47 -14.28
N VAL A 228 -11.52 -8.65 -14.11
CA VAL A 228 -10.59 -8.77 -15.23
C VAL A 228 -10.83 -10.05 -16.04
N ILE A 229 -11.03 -11.20 -15.40
CA ILE A 229 -11.26 -12.47 -16.09
C ILE A 229 -12.67 -12.52 -16.70
N GLY A 230 -13.69 -12.03 -16.00
CA GLY A 230 -15.08 -12.13 -16.43
C GLY A 230 -15.51 -11.02 -17.39
N LEU A 231 -15.22 -9.76 -17.06
CA LEU A 231 -15.75 -8.59 -17.78
C LEU A 231 -14.90 -8.22 -19.01
N MET A 232 -13.57 -8.31 -18.93
CA MET A 232 -12.72 -7.87 -20.05
C MET A 232 -12.96 -8.65 -21.35
N PRO A 233 -13.08 -9.99 -21.35
CA PRO A 233 -13.37 -10.73 -22.58
C PRO A 233 -14.70 -10.30 -23.22
N LEU A 234 -15.72 -9.99 -22.40
CA LEU A 234 -17.01 -9.50 -22.90
C LEU A 234 -16.90 -8.13 -23.55
N VAL A 235 -16.14 -7.22 -22.95
CA VAL A 235 -15.88 -5.88 -23.52
C VAL A 235 -15.14 -5.99 -24.86
N VAL A 236 -14.17 -6.90 -24.98
CA VAL A 236 -13.45 -7.17 -26.23
C VAL A 236 -14.39 -7.64 -27.33
N GLN A 237 -15.24 -8.63 -27.00
CA GLN A 237 -16.18 -9.20 -27.96
C GLN A 237 -17.21 -8.16 -28.43
N LEU A 238 -17.66 -7.29 -27.51
CA LEU A 238 -18.67 -6.27 -27.83
C LEU A 238 -18.13 -5.15 -28.71
N LEU A 239 -16.91 -4.66 -28.46
CA LEU A 239 -16.36 -3.51 -29.16
C LEU A 239 -15.66 -3.86 -30.49
N GLN A 240 -15.44 -5.16 -30.78
CA GLN A 240 -14.76 -5.65 -31.98
C GLN A 240 -13.45 -4.91 -32.29
N LEU A 241 -12.73 -4.48 -31.25
CA LEU A 241 -11.50 -3.69 -31.40
C LEU A 241 -10.39 -4.51 -32.05
N HIS A 242 -9.59 -3.85 -32.88
CA HIS A 242 -8.37 -4.43 -33.42
C HIS A 242 -7.45 -4.90 -32.28
N HIS A 243 -6.88 -6.11 -32.41
CA HIS A 243 -6.08 -6.77 -31.37
C HIS A 243 -4.93 -5.91 -30.84
N LEU A 244 -4.27 -5.14 -31.72
CA LEU A 244 -3.19 -4.23 -31.33
C LEU A 244 -3.69 -3.06 -30.46
N ILE A 245 -4.78 -2.41 -30.86
CA ILE A 245 -5.38 -1.30 -30.09
C ILE A 245 -5.85 -1.82 -28.73
N PHE A 246 -6.48 -2.99 -28.72
CA PHE A 246 -6.90 -3.63 -27.48
C PHE A 246 -5.71 -3.96 -26.57
N GLY A 247 -4.62 -4.51 -27.11
CA GLY A 247 -3.41 -4.82 -26.36
C GLY A 247 -2.77 -3.59 -25.69
N LEU A 248 -2.86 -2.41 -26.32
CA LEU A 248 -2.35 -1.15 -25.77
C LEU A 248 -3.30 -0.52 -24.75
N LEU A 249 -4.61 -0.58 -24.99
CA LEU A 249 -5.61 -0.01 -24.10
C LEU A 249 -5.83 -0.85 -22.85
N LEU A 250 -5.71 -2.18 -22.93
CA LEU A 250 -6.03 -3.09 -21.84
C LEU A 250 -5.25 -2.78 -20.54
N PRO A 251 -3.91 -2.60 -20.54
CA PRO A 251 -3.18 -2.25 -19.32
C PRO A 251 -3.64 -0.90 -18.73
N ALA A 252 -3.89 0.09 -19.58
CA ALA A 252 -4.31 1.42 -19.13
C ALA A 252 -5.72 1.40 -18.51
N VAL A 253 -6.67 0.73 -19.14
CA VAL A 253 -8.04 0.57 -18.62
C VAL A 253 -8.03 -0.25 -17.32
N THR A 254 -7.25 -1.34 -17.28
CA THR A 254 -7.11 -2.18 -16.09
C THR A 254 -6.52 -1.40 -14.93
N LEU A 255 -5.45 -0.63 -15.18
CA LEU A 255 -4.85 0.25 -14.19
C LEU A 255 -5.84 1.30 -13.68
N GLY A 256 -6.60 1.93 -14.58
CA GLY A 256 -7.63 2.91 -14.23
C GLY A 256 -8.75 2.32 -13.35
N LEU A 257 -9.24 1.12 -13.69
CA LEU A 257 -10.26 0.42 -12.91
C LEU A 257 -9.75 0.04 -11.51
N ILE A 258 -8.51 -0.47 -11.45
CA ILE A 258 -7.86 -0.82 -10.20
C ILE A 258 -7.65 0.43 -9.32
N ALA A 259 -6.99 1.45 -9.84
CA ALA A 259 -6.69 2.67 -9.11
C ALA A 259 -7.98 3.39 -8.66
N GLY A 260 -9.00 3.41 -9.53
CA GLY A 260 -10.31 3.97 -9.23
C GLY A 260 -11.06 3.21 -8.15
N SER A 261 -11.14 1.87 -8.23
CA SER A 261 -11.81 1.06 -7.22
C SER A 261 -11.13 1.16 -5.84
N ARG A 262 -9.79 1.22 -5.80
CA ARG A 262 -9.04 1.49 -4.57
C ARG A 262 -9.29 2.88 -4.01
N GLU A 263 -9.31 3.91 -4.85
CA GLU A 263 -9.63 5.27 -4.40
C GLU A 263 -11.04 5.34 -3.79
N ILE A 264 -12.03 4.65 -4.37
CA ILE A 264 -13.39 4.54 -3.81
C ILE A 264 -13.35 3.85 -2.44
N MET A 265 -12.61 2.74 -2.33
CA MET A 265 -12.42 2.00 -1.07
C MET A 265 -11.77 2.88 0.01
N THR A 266 -10.69 3.59 -0.31
CA THR A 266 -10.02 4.51 0.62
C THR A 266 -10.92 5.67 1.02
N ARG A 267 -11.71 6.25 0.10
CA ARG A 267 -12.72 7.27 0.44
C ARG A 267 -13.78 6.75 1.39
N TRP A 268 -14.26 5.52 1.17
CA TRP A 268 -15.24 4.90 2.04
C TRP A 268 -14.68 4.64 3.44
N LEU A 269 -13.46 4.11 3.54
CA LEU A 269 -12.77 3.93 4.81
C LEU A 269 -12.53 5.26 5.53
N TRP A 270 -12.08 6.29 4.80
CA TRP A 270 -11.85 7.61 5.37
C TRP A 270 -13.15 8.22 5.91
N LYS A 271 -14.26 8.10 5.18
CA LYS A 271 -15.57 8.52 5.67
C LYS A 271 -15.94 7.81 6.98
N LYS A 272 -15.68 6.50 7.08
CA LYS A 272 -15.91 5.75 8.32
C LYS A 272 -15.04 6.24 9.49
N VAL A 273 -13.81 6.67 9.23
CA VAL A 273 -12.96 7.31 10.24
C VAL A 273 -13.56 8.63 10.71
N LEU A 274 -13.99 9.50 9.78
CA LEU A 274 -14.65 10.77 10.11
C LEU A 274 -15.92 10.55 10.94
N ASP A 275 -16.81 9.66 10.48
CA ASP A 275 -18.04 9.31 11.19
C ASP A 275 -17.74 8.79 12.61
N SER A 276 -16.62 8.07 12.81
CA SER A 276 -16.22 7.52 14.10
C SER A 276 -15.56 8.52 15.05
N THR A 277 -15.09 9.66 14.53
CA THR A 277 -14.42 10.72 15.29
C THR A 277 -15.34 11.91 15.56
N ASN A 278 -16.57 11.89 15.03
CA ASN A 278 -17.47 13.06 14.96
C ASN A 278 -16.77 14.29 14.33
N ALA A 279 -15.84 14.04 13.41
CA ALA A 279 -15.09 15.07 12.70
C ALA A 279 -15.79 15.43 11.39
N ASP A 280 -15.77 16.71 11.04
CA ASP A 280 -16.29 17.21 9.77
C ASP A 280 -15.20 17.23 8.69
N GLN A 281 -15.58 17.34 7.42
CA GLN A 281 -14.61 17.48 6.33
C GLN A 281 -13.71 18.71 6.47
N GLY A 282 -14.18 19.75 7.18
CA GLY A 282 -13.38 20.92 7.53
C GLY A 282 -12.15 20.59 8.37
N ASP A 283 -12.22 19.53 9.19
CA ASP A 283 -11.11 19.12 10.06
C ASP A 283 -9.92 18.59 9.24
N LEU A 284 -10.15 18.08 8.03
CA LEU A 284 -9.06 17.72 7.11
C LEU A 284 -8.25 18.96 6.68
N VAL A 285 -8.93 20.08 6.41
CA VAL A 285 -8.27 21.34 6.05
C VAL A 285 -7.50 21.88 7.26
N VAL A 286 -8.04 21.72 8.46
CA VAL A 286 -7.36 22.06 9.71
C VAL A 286 -6.11 21.20 9.88
N LEU A 287 -6.18 19.88 9.67
CA LEU A 287 -5.00 19.00 9.70
C LEU A 287 -3.94 19.45 8.70
N GLU A 288 -4.33 19.67 7.44
CA GLU A 288 -3.39 20.18 6.42
C GLU A 288 -2.78 21.51 6.87
N HIS A 289 -3.57 22.45 7.38
CA HIS A 289 -3.05 23.77 7.79
C HIS A 289 -2.12 23.71 9.01
N TYR A 290 -2.48 22.91 10.02
CA TYR A 290 -1.67 22.72 11.23
C TYR A 290 -0.33 22.06 10.89
N PHE A 291 -0.33 21.07 9.99
CA PHE A 291 0.90 20.38 9.59
C PHE A 291 1.73 21.16 8.56
N TYR A 292 1.11 22.01 7.74
CA TYR A 292 1.87 22.83 6.79
C TYR A 292 2.58 24.01 7.48
N ARG A 293 1.93 24.64 8.47
CA ARG A 293 2.54 25.78 9.18
C ARG A 293 3.76 25.40 10.01
N SER A 294 3.79 24.19 10.58
CA SER A 294 4.95 23.74 11.37
C SER A 294 6.20 23.52 10.51
N VAL A 295 6.03 23.30 9.20
CA VAL A 295 7.14 23.13 8.25
C VAL A 295 7.70 24.50 7.80
N LEU A 296 6.84 25.51 7.63
CA LEU A 296 7.24 26.84 7.14
C LEU A 296 7.89 27.74 8.21
N SER A 297 7.86 27.35 9.48
CA SER A 297 8.53 28.08 10.58
C SER A 297 10.01 27.71 10.77
N HIS A 298 10.59 26.94 9.85
CA HIS A 298 12.00 26.54 9.81
C HIS A 298 12.66 27.02 8.52
#